data_AF-U1PG64-F1
#
_entry.id   AF-U1PG64-F1
#
_cell.length_a   1.000
_cell.length_b   1.000
_cell.length_c   1.000
_cell.angle_alpha   90.00
_cell.angle_beta   90.00
_cell.angle_gamma   90.00
#
_symmetry.space_group_name_H-M   'P 1'
#
loop_
_entity.id
_entity.type
_entity.pdbx_description
1 polymer ?
#
loop_
_entity_poly.entity_id
_entity_poly.type
_entity_poly.pdbx_seq_one_letter_code
_entity_poly.pdbx_strand_id
1 'polypeptide(L)'
;MSSQSYSGDITFSNRTEAPVRVDSPENVHLVSGGVDGDIKIVDADYVFLAAEEDTGSVTVDSVAETVQGSIEDVYTEPGGVTGDLVIENAGDVFIEPGAATGSIAVKGQEQLFADVDEQVTARDDDTRTVTGWERSSLQTAPTTGVGVTGGRCELTVEQLRTDIDLYITGWNNRVTVDGRNCELTLHLVGSYNEVSVGPYVSVERGADAGLENTVESEDIPYADLIDTTKDEALDTATFGRHKLTYQVPASEEDYCPSCGASSDRVIRRKQLDAFFLFGTPLYTYEQGGDSYECEECSMSAHPDVQLSEEERTELFQ
;
A
#
# COMPACT_ATOMS: atom_id res chain seq x y z
N MET A 1 -6.56 18.23 -38.36
CA MET A 1 -7.05 16.90 -38.01
C MET A 1 -6.21 15.85 -38.72
N SER A 2 -5.20 15.34 -38.03
CA SER A 2 -4.46 14.13 -38.38
C SER A 2 -5.21 12.91 -37.82
N SER A 3 -5.09 11.76 -38.47
CA SER A 3 -5.64 10.49 -37.97
C SER A 3 -4.59 9.41 -38.07
N GLN A 4 -4.39 8.68 -36.99
CA GLN A 4 -3.39 7.62 -36.87
C GLN A 4 -4.06 6.35 -36.35
N SER A 5 -3.67 5.22 -36.93
CA SER A 5 -4.18 3.92 -36.51
C SER A 5 -3.09 3.10 -35.83
N TYR A 6 -3.40 2.55 -34.66
CA TYR A 6 -2.50 1.77 -33.82
C TYR A 6 -3.09 0.40 -33.47
N SER A 7 -2.23 -0.50 -32.99
CA SER A 7 -2.60 -1.81 -32.48
C SER A 7 -1.73 -2.11 -31.25
N GLY A 8 -2.35 -2.64 -30.19
CA GLY A 8 -1.69 -2.86 -28.90
C GLY A 8 -1.57 -1.58 -28.08
N ASP A 9 -0.56 -1.53 -27.22
CA ASP A 9 -0.38 -0.46 -26.24
C ASP A 9 0.13 0.86 -26.85
N ILE A 10 -0.31 1.97 -26.26
CA ILE A 10 0.12 3.32 -26.61
C ILE A 10 0.57 4.05 -25.35
N THR A 11 1.72 4.70 -25.43
CA THR A 11 2.22 5.59 -24.37
C THR A 11 2.34 7.02 -24.89
N PHE A 12 1.77 7.98 -24.18
CA PHE A 12 1.94 9.40 -24.41
C PHE A 12 3.00 9.96 -23.46
N SER A 13 4.16 10.33 -24.02
CA SER A 13 5.32 10.80 -23.25
C SER A 13 5.74 12.25 -23.53
N ASN A 14 5.24 12.86 -24.62
CA ASN A 14 5.41 14.28 -24.97
C ASN A 14 4.62 14.62 -26.24
N ARG A 15 3.31 14.41 -26.23
CA ARG A 15 2.46 14.57 -27.41
C ARG A 15 2.01 16.02 -27.53
N THR A 16 2.59 16.71 -28.51
CA THR A 16 2.38 18.15 -28.72
C THR A 16 1.21 18.50 -29.65
N GLU A 17 0.65 17.53 -30.39
CA GLU A 17 -0.53 17.75 -31.24
C GLU A 17 -1.83 17.58 -30.45
N ALA A 18 -2.11 18.50 -29.53
CA ALA A 18 -3.33 18.55 -28.75
C ALA A 18 -4.33 19.61 -29.28
N PRO A 19 -5.65 19.47 -29.08
CA PRO A 19 -6.35 18.37 -28.39
C PRO A 19 -6.25 17.01 -29.09
N VAL A 20 -6.03 15.94 -28.32
CA VAL A 20 -5.95 14.55 -28.81
C VAL A 20 -7.25 13.83 -28.49
N ARG A 21 -7.75 13.05 -29.44
CA ARG A 21 -8.83 12.08 -29.20
C ARG A 21 -8.32 10.65 -29.36
N VAL A 22 -8.67 9.78 -28.41
CA VAL A 22 -8.49 8.33 -28.52
C VAL A 22 -9.86 7.65 -28.56
N ASP A 23 -10.08 6.81 -29.56
CA ASP A 23 -11.34 6.09 -29.78
C ASP A 23 -11.17 4.58 -29.52
N SER A 24 -12.06 4.03 -28.71
CA SER A 24 -12.17 2.61 -28.36
C SER A 24 -10.90 1.92 -27.84
N PRO A 25 -10.17 2.47 -26.85
CA PRO A 25 -9.15 1.70 -26.12
C PRO A 25 -9.82 0.69 -25.17
N GLU A 26 -9.20 -0.47 -24.93
CA GLU A 26 -9.69 -1.40 -23.90
C GLU A 26 -9.49 -0.80 -22.50
N ASN A 27 -8.28 -0.30 -22.20
CA ASN A 27 -7.99 0.39 -20.93
C ASN A 27 -7.26 1.71 -21.13
N VAL A 28 -7.47 2.66 -20.22
CA VAL A 28 -6.78 3.96 -20.19
C VAL A 28 -6.27 4.25 -18.78
N HIS A 29 -4.98 4.52 -18.67
CA HIS A 29 -4.29 4.84 -17.42
C HIS A 29 -3.78 6.28 -17.46
N LEU A 30 -4.46 7.17 -16.74
CA LEU A 30 -4.13 8.58 -16.65
C LEU A 30 -3.45 8.86 -15.30
N VAL A 31 -2.12 8.98 -15.34
CA VAL A 31 -1.30 9.27 -14.14
C VAL A 31 -1.25 10.76 -13.82
N SER A 32 -0.90 11.12 -12.59
CA SER A 32 -0.71 12.52 -12.19
C SER A 32 0.22 13.28 -13.14
N GLY A 33 -0.17 14.50 -13.51
CA GLY A 33 0.57 15.34 -14.45
C GLY A 33 0.54 14.85 -15.90
N GLY A 34 -0.26 13.84 -16.24
CA GLY A 34 -0.27 13.23 -17.57
C GLY A 34 -0.81 14.15 -18.68
N VAL A 35 -1.74 15.05 -18.35
CA VAL A 35 -2.44 15.93 -19.29
C VAL A 35 -2.33 17.39 -18.84
N ASP A 36 -1.69 18.23 -19.66
CA ASP A 36 -1.61 19.68 -19.45
C ASP A 36 -2.80 20.40 -20.11
N GLY A 37 -4.00 20.04 -19.69
CA GLY A 37 -5.27 20.54 -20.22
C GLY A 37 -6.46 19.86 -19.58
N ASP A 38 -7.63 19.94 -20.24
CA ASP A 38 -8.84 19.28 -19.76
C ASP A 38 -8.90 17.80 -20.21
N ILE A 39 -9.50 16.95 -19.38
CA ILE A 39 -9.82 15.55 -19.73
C ILE A 39 -11.33 15.42 -19.94
N LYS A 40 -11.70 14.80 -21.05
CA LYS A 40 -13.10 14.44 -21.34
C LYS A 40 -13.24 12.96 -21.65
N ILE A 41 -14.00 12.25 -20.82
CA ILE A 41 -14.33 10.83 -20.98
C ILE A 41 -15.78 10.69 -21.44
N VAL A 42 -16.01 9.95 -22.53
CA VAL A 42 -17.33 9.75 -23.13
C VAL A 42 -17.60 8.27 -23.35
N ASP A 43 -18.73 7.79 -22.84
CA ASP A 43 -19.27 6.45 -23.06
C ASP A 43 -18.27 5.33 -22.74
N ALA A 44 -17.55 5.43 -21.61
CA ALA A 44 -16.67 4.37 -21.11
C ALA A 44 -17.46 3.30 -20.34
N ASP A 45 -17.02 2.05 -20.29
CA ASP A 45 -17.70 1.04 -19.46
C ASP A 45 -17.52 1.39 -17.97
N TYR A 46 -16.29 1.44 -17.48
CA TYR A 46 -15.99 1.75 -16.08
C TYR A 46 -15.00 2.92 -15.96
N VAL A 47 -15.26 3.83 -15.01
CA VAL A 47 -14.36 4.93 -14.69
C VAL A 47 -14.01 4.90 -13.20
N PHE A 48 -12.72 4.88 -12.90
CA PHE A 48 -12.15 4.95 -11.56
C PHE A 48 -11.45 6.31 -11.40
N LEU A 49 -11.97 7.16 -10.52
CA LEU A 49 -11.58 8.57 -10.40
C LEU A 49 -11.20 8.91 -8.96
N ALA A 50 -9.91 9.14 -8.72
CA ALA A 50 -9.40 9.67 -7.46
C ALA A 50 -9.13 11.18 -7.58
N ALA A 51 -10.12 11.96 -8.02
CA ALA A 51 -10.00 13.41 -8.14
C ALA A 51 -11.38 14.06 -8.01
N GLU A 52 -11.41 15.37 -7.74
CA GLU A 52 -12.65 16.14 -7.84
C GLU A 52 -13.16 16.11 -9.28
N GLU A 53 -14.37 15.56 -9.46
CA GLU A 53 -15.10 15.69 -10.71
C GLU A 53 -15.55 17.15 -10.89
N ASP A 54 -15.19 17.76 -12.01
CA ASP A 54 -15.83 19.01 -12.38
C ASP A 54 -17.15 18.67 -13.08
N THR A 55 -18.25 18.77 -12.34
CA THR A 55 -19.61 18.56 -12.87
C THR A 55 -19.99 19.54 -14.00
N GLY A 56 -19.11 20.49 -14.34
CA GLY A 56 -19.18 21.32 -15.52
C GLY A 56 -19.00 20.56 -16.83
N SER A 57 -19.57 21.08 -17.91
CA SER A 57 -19.28 20.57 -19.25
C SER A 57 -17.91 21.06 -19.72
N VAL A 58 -16.89 20.20 -19.67
CA VAL A 58 -15.64 20.45 -20.40
C VAL A 58 -15.95 20.55 -21.89
N THR A 59 -15.58 21.68 -22.48
CA THR A 59 -15.68 21.91 -23.93
C THR A 59 -14.29 21.86 -24.50
N VAL A 60 -13.90 20.70 -25.00
CA VAL A 60 -12.65 20.54 -25.74
C VAL A 60 -12.77 21.24 -27.10
N ASP A 61 -11.74 22.00 -27.46
CA ASP A 61 -11.61 22.67 -28.76
C ASP A 61 -11.59 21.68 -29.92
N SER A 62 -11.50 22.18 -31.16
CA SER A 62 -11.45 21.30 -32.34
C SER A 62 -10.26 20.33 -32.28
N VAL A 63 -10.56 19.03 -32.16
CA VAL A 63 -9.58 17.94 -32.09
C VAL A 63 -8.52 18.06 -33.19
N ALA A 64 -7.26 18.18 -32.77
CA ALA A 64 -6.11 18.29 -33.65
C ALA A 64 -5.75 16.93 -34.24
N GLU A 65 -5.87 15.86 -33.43
CA GLU A 65 -5.46 14.51 -33.77
C GLU A 65 -6.43 13.44 -33.25
N THR A 66 -6.66 12.39 -34.05
CA THR A 66 -7.42 11.20 -33.63
C THR A 66 -6.57 9.94 -33.72
N VAL A 67 -6.49 9.23 -32.60
CA VAL A 67 -5.87 7.92 -32.40
C VAL A 67 -6.99 6.88 -32.35
N GLN A 68 -6.88 5.83 -33.17
CA GLN A 68 -7.91 4.79 -33.29
C GLN A 68 -7.28 3.44 -33.66
N GLY A 69 -8.03 2.35 -33.63
CA GLY A 69 -7.57 1.04 -34.07
C GLY A 69 -7.94 -0.07 -33.09
N SER A 70 -7.09 -1.08 -32.97
CA SER A 70 -7.24 -2.16 -31.98
C SER A 70 -6.33 -1.85 -30.80
N ILE A 71 -6.69 -0.80 -30.06
CA ILE A 71 -5.89 -0.26 -28.96
C ILE A 71 -6.22 -1.07 -27.72
N GLU A 72 -5.21 -1.71 -27.13
CA GLU A 72 -5.35 -2.47 -25.89
C GLU A 72 -5.30 -1.46 -24.74
N ASP A 73 -4.10 -0.99 -24.39
CA ASP A 73 -3.95 -0.02 -23.30
C ASP A 73 -3.43 1.35 -23.77
N VAL A 74 -3.89 2.41 -23.11
CA VAL A 74 -3.34 3.77 -23.24
C VAL A 74 -2.73 4.19 -21.92
N TYR A 75 -1.48 4.64 -21.96
CA TYR A 75 -0.74 5.14 -20.80
C TYR A 75 -0.35 6.61 -21.03
N THR A 76 -0.55 7.46 -20.03
CA THR A 76 0.12 8.76 -19.97
C THR A 76 1.35 8.68 -19.08
N GLU A 77 2.43 9.34 -19.49
CA GLU A 77 3.52 9.72 -18.59
C GLU A 77 3.31 11.17 -18.15
N PRO A 78 3.93 11.64 -17.06
CA PRO A 78 3.94 13.06 -16.71
C PRO A 78 4.39 13.94 -17.89
N GLY A 79 3.60 14.96 -18.23
CA GLY A 79 3.78 15.79 -19.43
C GLY A 79 3.43 15.10 -20.76
N GLY A 80 2.67 13.99 -20.69
CA GLY A 80 2.38 13.12 -21.82
C GLY A 80 1.55 13.77 -22.92
N VAL A 81 0.60 14.65 -22.58
CA VAL A 81 -0.25 15.39 -23.52
C VAL A 81 -0.20 16.88 -23.18
N THR A 82 0.20 17.74 -24.12
CA THR A 82 0.40 19.19 -23.87
C THR A 82 -0.87 20.05 -24.01
N GLY A 83 -2.04 19.45 -23.83
CA GLY A 83 -3.36 20.07 -24.03
C GLY A 83 -4.46 19.07 -23.75
N ASP A 84 -5.68 19.32 -24.23
CA ASP A 84 -6.83 18.50 -23.85
C ASP A 84 -6.77 17.07 -24.40
N LEU A 85 -7.33 16.14 -23.62
CA LEU A 85 -7.46 14.73 -23.97
C LEU A 85 -8.93 14.31 -23.98
N VAL A 86 -9.38 13.74 -25.09
CA VAL A 86 -10.71 13.13 -25.23
C VAL A 86 -10.57 11.61 -25.35
N ILE A 87 -11.24 10.86 -24.49
CA ILE A 87 -11.36 9.41 -24.57
C ILE A 87 -12.82 9.08 -24.88
N GLU A 88 -13.06 8.34 -25.96
CA GLU A 88 -14.40 7.89 -26.36
C GLU A 88 -14.44 6.35 -26.38
N ASN A 89 -15.54 5.76 -25.88
CA ASN A 89 -15.85 4.34 -25.98
C ASN A 89 -14.79 3.40 -25.36
N ALA A 90 -14.15 3.83 -24.27
CA ALA A 90 -13.16 3.00 -23.57
C ALA A 90 -13.83 1.86 -22.80
N GLY A 91 -13.13 0.75 -22.56
CA GLY A 91 -13.53 -0.21 -21.54
C GLY A 91 -13.37 0.41 -20.15
N ASP A 92 -12.16 0.35 -19.60
CA ASP A 92 -11.87 0.88 -18.27
C ASP A 92 -10.99 2.14 -18.34
N VAL A 93 -11.30 3.16 -17.53
CA VAL A 93 -10.49 4.38 -17.39
C VAL A 93 -10.10 4.59 -15.94
N PHE A 94 -8.79 4.60 -15.68
CA PHE A 94 -8.19 4.80 -14.36
C PHE A 94 -7.56 6.19 -14.31
N ILE A 95 -8.03 7.05 -13.40
CA ILE A 95 -7.66 8.46 -13.33
C ILE A 95 -7.10 8.78 -11.96
N GLU A 96 -5.79 9.01 -11.91
CA GLU A 96 -5.08 9.43 -10.72
C GLU A 96 -5.43 10.87 -10.31
N PRO A 97 -5.16 11.21 -9.03
CA PRO A 97 -5.26 12.58 -8.57
C PRO A 97 -4.31 13.49 -9.36
N GLY A 98 -4.79 14.65 -9.79
CA GLY A 98 -3.97 15.59 -10.57
C GLY A 98 -3.56 15.08 -11.95
N ALA A 99 -4.28 14.11 -12.54
CA ALA A 99 -4.01 13.64 -13.90
C ALA A 99 -4.13 14.75 -14.97
N ALA A 100 -4.96 15.76 -14.70
CA ALA A 100 -5.13 16.97 -15.50
C ALA A 100 -4.70 18.21 -14.73
N THR A 101 -4.12 19.20 -15.43
CA THR A 101 -4.00 20.57 -14.92
C THR A 101 -5.30 21.36 -15.03
N GLY A 102 -6.20 20.94 -15.95
CA GLY A 102 -7.54 21.48 -16.15
C GLY A 102 -8.65 20.64 -15.48
N SER A 103 -9.87 20.76 -16.00
CA SER A 103 -11.06 20.09 -15.49
C SER A 103 -11.21 18.67 -16.06
N ILE A 104 -11.82 17.77 -15.29
CA ILE A 104 -12.14 16.40 -15.70
C ILE A 104 -13.65 16.27 -15.82
N ALA A 105 -14.15 15.95 -17.02
CA ALA A 105 -15.56 15.65 -17.26
C ALA A 105 -15.77 14.21 -17.71
N VAL A 106 -16.65 13.50 -17.02
CA VAL A 106 -17.04 12.13 -17.34
C VAL A 106 -18.51 12.11 -17.76
N LYS A 107 -18.83 11.44 -18.88
CA LYS A 107 -20.21 11.37 -19.37
C LYS A 107 -20.52 10.05 -20.05
N GLY A 108 -21.69 9.50 -19.73
CA GLY A 108 -22.25 8.35 -20.44
C GLY A 108 -21.62 7.02 -20.05
N GLN A 109 -20.81 7.01 -19.00
CA GLN A 109 -20.18 5.82 -18.46
C GLN A 109 -21.21 4.81 -17.92
N GLU A 110 -20.93 3.50 -18.01
CA GLU A 110 -21.83 2.50 -17.39
C GLU A 110 -21.76 2.57 -15.87
N GLN A 111 -20.55 2.72 -15.30
CA GLN A 111 -20.34 2.88 -13.87
C GLN A 111 -19.16 3.81 -13.53
N LEU A 112 -19.32 4.59 -12.46
CA LEU A 112 -18.31 5.48 -11.90
C LEU A 112 -17.98 5.07 -10.47
N PHE A 113 -16.69 4.88 -10.19
CA PHE A 113 -16.12 4.72 -8.86
C PHE A 113 -15.29 5.97 -8.57
N ALA A 114 -15.79 6.83 -7.69
CA ALA A 114 -15.11 8.06 -7.34
C ALA A 114 -14.81 8.09 -5.85
N ASP A 115 -13.58 8.46 -5.51
CA ASP A 115 -13.17 8.82 -4.17
C ASP A 115 -12.72 10.28 -4.18
N VAL A 116 -13.52 11.13 -3.53
CA VAL A 116 -13.40 12.59 -3.60
C VAL A 116 -13.16 13.10 -2.19
N ASP A 117 -11.97 12.80 -1.67
CA ASP A 117 -11.49 13.37 -0.41
C ASP A 117 -10.46 14.47 -0.68
N GLU A 118 -10.53 15.57 0.08
CA GLU A 118 -9.59 16.69 0.00
C GLU A 118 -8.15 16.28 0.38
N GLN A 119 -7.98 15.08 0.98
CA GLN A 119 -6.68 14.55 1.41
C GLN A 119 -5.94 13.75 0.33
N VAL A 120 -6.55 13.51 -0.83
CA VAL A 120 -5.95 12.71 -1.90
C VAL A 120 -4.77 13.46 -2.53
N THR A 121 -3.56 12.89 -2.45
CA THR A 121 -2.33 13.52 -2.97
C THR A 121 -1.98 13.03 -4.38
N ALA A 122 -1.61 13.96 -5.25
CA ALA A 122 -1.06 13.63 -6.56
C ALA A 122 0.33 12.99 -6.41
N ARG A 123 0.68 12.14 -7.37
CA ARG A 123 2.00 11.50 -7.46
C ARG A 123 3.11 12.54 -7.65
N ASP A 124 4.19 12.39 -6.88
CA ASP A 124 5.41 13.19 -7.02
C ASP A 124 6.20 12.82 -8.28
N ASP A 125 6.87 13.81 -8.88
CA ASP A 125 7.67 13.66 -10.11
C ASP A 125 8.82 12.64 -10.02
N ASP A 126 9.31 12.35 -8.81
CA ASP A 126 10.40 11.39 -8.56
C ASP A 126 9.91 10.00 -8.14
N THR A 127 8.59 9.78 -8.19
CA THR A 127 7.97 8.47 -7.95
C THR A 127 8.48 7.44 -8.96
N ARG A 128 8.94 6.30 -8.46
CA ARG A 128 9.40 5.20 -9.31
C ARG A 128 8.26 4.27 -9.66
N THR A 129 7.84 4.30 -10.92
CA THR A 129 6.69 3.52 -11.38
C THR A 129 7.08 2.39 -12.33
N VAL A 130 6.48 1.22 -12.16
CA VAL A 130 6.43 0.18 -13.19
C VAL A 130 5.15 0.34 -14.00
N THR A 131 5.28 0.48 -15.32
CA THR A 131 4.14 0.74 -16.21
C THR A 131 4.02 -0.32 -17.31
N GLY A 132 2.80 -0.81 -17.57
CA GLY A 132 2.48 -1.69 -18.70
C GLY A 132 1.64 -2.92 -18.33
N TRP A 133 1.71 -3.94 -19.20
CA TRP A 133 1.08 -5.25 -19.01
C TRP A 133 2.08 -6.32 -18.52
N GLU A 134 1.69 -7.10 -17.50
CA GLU A 134 2.48 -8.24 -16.98
C GLU A 134 3.96 -7.89 -16.74
N ARG A 135 4.19 -6.70 -16.17
CA ARG A 135 5.52 -6.20 -15.81
C ARG A 135 5.83 -6.52 -14.37
N SER A 136 7.11 -6.66 -14.05
CA SER A 136 7.56 -6.82 -12.68
C SER A 136 8.70 -5.88 -12.34
N SER A 137 8.75 -5.43 -11.09
CA SER A 137 9.82 -4.57 -10.58
C SER A 137 10.12 -4.86 -9.11
N LEU A 138 11.40 -4.71 -8.73
CA LEU A 138 11.87 -4.75 -7.35
C LEU A 138 12.46 -3.38 -7.00
N GLN A 139 12.01 -2.79 -5.90
CA GLN A 139 12.56 -1.58 -5.31
C GLN A 139 13.15 -1.91 -3.94
N THR A 140 14.44 -1.65 -3.74
CA THR A 140 15.11 -1.90 -2.45
C THR A 140 15.42 -0.58 -1.77
N ALA A 141 14.98 -0.45 -0.52
CA ALA A 141 15.15 0.74 0.31
C ALA A 141 14.83 2.06 -0.43
N PRO A 142 13.64 2.18 -1.06
CA PRO A 142 13.25 3.44 -1.68
C PRO A 142 13.13 4.53 -0.60
N THR A 143 13.42 5.77 -0.99
CA THR A 143 13.31 6.96 -0.13
C THR A 143 12.33 7.98 -0.69
N THR A 144 11.61 7.61 -1.75
CA THR A 144 10.63 8.41 -2.50
C THR A 144 9.47 7.49 -2.85
N GLY A 145 8.37 8.06 -3.34
CA GLY A 145 7.20 7.31 -3.75
C GLY A 145 7.52 6.19 -4.75
N VAL A 146 6.71 5.14 -4.73
CA VAL A 146 6.76 4.04 -5.70
C VAL A 146 5.38 3.78 -6.27
N GLY A 147 5.30 3.17 -7.44
CA GLY A 147 4.00 2.84 -7.99
C GLY A 147 3.97 1.79 -9.09
N VAL A 148 2.76 1.43 -9.45
CA VAL A 148 2.42 0.53 -10.54
C VAL A 148 1.28 1.12 -11.35
N THR A 149 1.40 1.08 -12.67
CA THR A 149 0.39 1.58 -13.59
C THR A 149 0.16 0.57 -14.72
N GLY A 150 -1.03 -0.01 -14.82
CA GLY A 150 -1.36 -0.97 -15.87
C GLY A 150 -2.12 -2.19 -15.38
N GLY A 151 -1.94 -3.30 -16.08
CA GLY A 151 -2.64 -4.56 -15.83
C GLY A 151 -1.68 -5.68 -15.45
N ARG A 152 -2.03 -6.45 -14.41
CA ARG A 152 -1.29 -7.65 -13.96
C ARG A 152 0.18 -7.42 -13.67
N CYS A 153 0.54 -6.23 -13.21
CA CYS A 153 1.91 -5.94 -12.83
C CYS A 153 2.22 -6.41 -11.41
N GLU A 154 3.49 -6.71 -11.16
CA GLU A 154 4.02 -7.08 -9.85
C GLU A 154 5.04 -6.05 -9.38
N LEU A 155 4.86 -5.53 -8.16
CA LEU A 155 5.83 -4.65 -7.52
C LEU A 155 6.24 -5.24 -6.17
N THR A 156 7.53 -5.46 -5.97
CA THR A 156 8.08 -5.82 -4.67
C THR A 156 8.90 -4.65 -4.13
N VAL A 157 8.60 -4.22 -2.91
CA VAL A 157 9.36 -3.22 -2.16
C VAL A 157 9.99 -3.93 -0.97
N GLU A 158 11.31 -3.86 -0.82
CA GLU A 158 12.03 -4.47 0.29
C GLU A 158 12.80 -3.42 1.07
N GLN A 159 12.99 -3.67 2.37
CA GLN A 159 13.82 -2.83 3.24
C GLN A 159 13.34 -1.37 3.31
N LEU A 160 12.02 -1.14 3.29
CA LEU A 160 11.47 0.20 3.53
C LEU A 160 11.82 0.66 4.95
N ARG A 161 12.28 1.91 5.08
CA ARG A 161 12.74 2.52 6.36
C ARG A 161 12.31 3.97 6.50
N THR A 162 11.59 4.50 5.52
CA THR A 162 11.13 5.88 5.45
C THR A 162 9.67 5.85 5.03
N ASP A 163 8.92 6.85 5.45
CA ASP A 163 7.53 6.97 5.03
C ASP A 163 7.49 7.32 3.53
N ILE A 164 6.66 6.62 2.77
CA ILE A 164 6.52 6.83 1.32
C ILE A 164 5.06 6.64 0.88
N ASP A 165 4.71 7.26 -0.24
CA ASP A 165 3.48 6.97 -0.97
C ASP A 165 3.65 5.75 -1.90
N LEU A 166 2.61 4.92 -1.96
CA LEU A 166 2.46 3.82 -2.92
C LEU A 166 1.25 4.07 -3.81
N TYR A 167 1.49 4.27 -5.11
CA TYR A 167 0.45 4.48 -6.13
C TYR A 167 0.16 3.22 -6.92
N ILE A 168 -1.10 2.81 -6.99
CA ILE A 168 -1.54 1.63 -7.74
C ILE A 168 -2.69 2.03 -8.65
N THR A 169 -2.43 2.01 -9.95
CA THR A 169 -3.39 2.48 -10.96
C THR A 169 -3.62 1.43 -12.03
N GLY A 170 -4.83 0.90 -12.12
CA GLY A 170 -5.20 -0.13 -13.08
C GLY A 170 -5.76 -1.37 -12.40
N TRP A 171 -5.48 -2.55 -12.96
CA TRP A 171 -6.22 -3.75 -12.61
C TRP A 171 -5.37 -5.01 -12.41
N ASN A 172 -5.79 -5.88 -11.48
CA ASN A 172 -5.11 -7.13 -11.15
C ASN A 172 -3.62 -6.98 -10.82
N ASN A 173 -3.19 -5.82 -10.31
CA ASN A 173 -1.80 -5.62 -9.90
C ASN A 173 -1.57 -6.26 -8.53
N ARG A 174 -0.37 -6.78 -8.31
CA ARG A 174 0.05 -7.34 -7.02
C ARG A 174 1.25 -6.59 -6.49
N VAL A 175 1.13 -6.08 -5.28
CA VAL A 175 2.21 -5.34 -4.60
C VAL A 175 2.54 -6.02 -3.28
N THR A 176 3.83 -6.24 -3.02
CA THR A 176 4.33 -6.74 -1.75
C THR A 176 5.31 -5.72 -1.17
N VAL A 177 5.10 -5.31 0.07
CA VAL A 177 5.94 -4.31 0.75
C VAL A 177 6.50 -4.90 2.04
N ASP A 178 7.81 -4.96 2.16
CA ASP A 178 8.52 -5.29 3.39
C ASP A 178 9.33 -4.09 3.88
N GLY A 179 9.30 -3.85 5.18
CA GLY A 179 9.85 -2.65 5.79
C GLY A 179 9.94 -2.75 7.29
N ARG A 180 10.34 -1.65 7.94
CA ARG A 180 10.40 -1.55 9.40
C ARG A 180 10.32 -0.11 9.86
N ASN A 181 9.44 0.14 10.83
CA ASN A 181 9.27 1.44 11.50
C ASN A 181 9.02 2.58 10.51
N CYS A 182 8.10 2.35 9.58
CA CYS A 182 7.74 3.30 8.54
C CYS A 182 6.26 3.18 8.22
N GLU A 183 5.70 4.25 7.70
CA GLU A 183 4.33 4.35 7.23
C GLU A 183 4.27 4.30 5.69
N LEU A 184 3.29 3.58 5.17
CA LEU A 184 3.00 3.49 3.76
C LEU A 184 1.63 4.14 3.50
N THR A 185 1.62 5.25 2.77
CA THR A 185 0.37 5.88 2.35
C THR A 185 -0.05 5.31 0.99
N LEU A 186 -1.19 4.62 0.97
CA LEU A 186 -1.66 3.86 -0.19
C LEU A 186 -2.68 4.67 -1.00
N HIS A 187 -2.44 4.78 -2.30
CA HIS A 187 -3.33 5.41 -3.29
C HIS A 187 -3.75 4.36 -4.33
N LEU A 188 -4.99 3.87 -4.21
CA LEU A 188 -5.57 2.83 -5.05
C LEU A 188 -6.58 3.42 -6.05
N VAL A 189 -6.33 3.24 -7.34
CA VAL A 189 -7.25 3.61 -8.42
C VAL A 189 -7.42 2.41 -9.36
N GLY A 190 -8.57 1.74 -9.28
CA GLY A 190 -8.89 0.61 -10.15
C GLY A 190 -9.37 -0.63 -9.41
N SER A 191 -9.16 -1.80 -10.01
CA SER A 191 -9.88 -3.02 -9.61
C SER A 191 -9.02 -4.25 -9.40
N TYR A 192 -9.44 -5.13 -8.49
CA TYR A 192 -8.78 -6.41 -8.23
C TYR A 192 -7.29 -6.31 -7.86
N ASN A 193 -6.84 -5.17 -7.34
CA ASN A 193 -5.45 -5.02 -6.94
C ASN A 193 -5.25 -5.65 -5.55
N GLU A 194 -4.12 -6.32 -5.37
CA GLU A 194 -3.73 -6.98 -4.13
C GLU A 194 -2.48 -6.30 -3.56
N VAL A 195 -2.57 -5.84 -2.31
CA VAL A 195 -1.44 -5.27 -1.57
C VAL A 195 -1.21 -6.11 -0.32
N SER A 196 -0.01 -6.67 -0.21
CA SER A 196 0.44 -7.41 0.97
C SER A 196 1.57 -6.63 1.64
N VAL A 197 1.39 -6.31 2.91
CA VAL A 197 2.30 -5.44 3.67
C VAL A 197 2.87 -6.21 4.85
N GLY A 198 4.20 -6.18 4.98
CA GLY A 198 4.93 -6.85 6.05
C GLY A 198 4.59 -6.26 7.43
N PRO A 199 4.90 -7.01 8.50
CA PRO A 199 4.32 -6.77 9.82
C PRO A 199 4.83 -5.53 10.57
N TYR A 200 5.84 -4.85 10.03
CA TYR A 200 6.48 -3.70 10.65
C TYR A 200 6.28 -2.40 9.86
N VAL A 201 5.31 -2.39 8.95
CA VAL A 201 4.93 -1.23 8.14
C VAL A 201 3.50 -0.88 8.47
N SER A 202 3.27 0.35 8.96
CA SER A 202 1.90 0.87 9.12
C SER A 202 1.35 1.26 7.75
N VAL A 203 0.05 1.07 7.54
CA VAL A 203 -0.61 1.42 6.28
C VAL A 203 -1.68 2.47 6.57
N GLU A 204 -1.57 3.60 5.90
CA GLU A 204 -2.63 4.61 5.79
C GLU A 204 -3.22 4.57 4.39
N ARG A 205 -4.53 4.76 4.24
CA ARG A 205 -5.16 4.90 2.92
C ARG A 205 -5.33 6.39 2.62
N GLY A 206 -4.66 6.85 1.57
CA GLY A 206 -4.82 8.21 1.04
C GLY A 206 -5.97 8.32 0.05
N ALA A 207 -6.08 7.36 -0.87
CA ALA A 207 -7.17 7.28 -1.86
C ALA A 207 -7.58 5.83 -2.11
N ASP A 208 -8.88 5.56 -2.24
CA ASP A 208 -9.43 4.24 -2.55
C ASP A 208 -10.59 4.36 -3.56
N ALA A 209 -10.26 4.79 -4.77
CA ALA A 209 -11.18 4.84 -5.90
C ALA A 209 -11.17 3.49 -6.64
N GLY A 210 -11.77 2.46 -6.04
CA GLY A 210 -11.62 1.12 -6.57
C GLY A 210 -12.73 0.12 -6.30
N LEU A 211 -12.58 -1.04 -6.96
CA LEU A 211 -13.51 -2.17 -6.88
C LEU A 211 -12.75 -3.45 -6.54
N GLU A 212 -13.15 -4.12 -5.47
CA GLU A 212 -12.58 -5.43 -5.08
C GLU A 212 -11.05 -5.43 -4.90
N ASN A 213 -10.48 -4.30 -4.48
CA ASN A 213 -9.09 -4.23 -4.04
C ASN A 213 -8.94 -4.85 -2.65
N THR A 214 -7.83 -5.54 -2.42
CA THR A 214 -7.50 -6.20 -1.16
C THR A 214 -6.20 -5.64 -0.61
N VAL A 215 -6.22 -5.24 0.67
CA VAL A 215 -5.04 -4.78 1.40
C VAL A 215 -4.92 -5.61 2.67
N GLU A 216 -3.86 -6.39 2.76
CA GLU A 216 -3.57 -7.28 3.88
C GLU A 216 -2.26 -6.89 4.53
N SER A 217 -2.28 -6.66 5.84
CA SER A 217 -1.08 -6.49 6.67
C SER A 217 -0.79 -7.80 7.37
N GLU A 218 0.45 -8.27 7.30
CA GLU A 218 0.91 -9.42 8.05
C GLU A 218 0.98 -9.09 9.55
N ASP A 219 0.64 -10.06 10.40
CA ASP A 219 0.80 -9.87 11.84
C ASP A 219 2.27 -10.05 12.27
N ILE A 220 2.68 -9.35 13.33
CA ILE A 220 4.01 -9.54 13.93
C ILE A 220 4.19 -11.00 14.38
N PRO A 221 5.25 -11.70 13.95
CA PRO A 221 5.44 -13.09 14.32
C PRO A 221 5.73 -13.23 15.82
N TYR A 222 5.25 -14.32 16.42
CA TYR A 222 5.49 -14.62 17.84
C TYR A 222 6.96 -14.61 18.24
N ALA A 223 7.85 -15.00 17.33
CA ALA A 223 9.29 -15.02 17.57
C ALA A 223 9.84 -13.64 17.94
N ASP A 224 9.23 -12.57 17.42
CA ASP A 224 9.69 -11.20 17.67
C ASP A 224 9.02 -10.57 18.91
N LEU A 225 7.97 -11.21 19.44
CA LEU A 225 7.39 -10.86 20.74
C LEU A 225 8.08 -11.60 21.90
N ILE A 226 8.57 -12.82 21.65
CA ILE A 226 9.15 -13.70 22.67
C ILE A 226 10.63 -13.37 22.88
N ASP A 227 10.96 -12.85 24.06
CA ASP A 227 12.35 -12.58 24.48
C ASP A 227 13.03 -13.84 25.04
N THR A 228 12.26 -14.70 25.73
CA THR A 228 12.79 -15.96 26.25
C THR A 228 11.75 -17.06 26.14
N THR A 229 12.06 -18.08 25.36
CA THR A 229 11.25 -19.29 25.23
C THR A 229 11.36 -20.16 26.50
N LYS A 230 10.41 -21.10 26.64
CA LYS A 230 10.46 -22.06 27.75
C LYS A 230 11.74 -22.89 27.75
N ASP A 231 12.18 -23.36 26.59
CA ASP A 231 13.34 -24.24 26.49
C ASP A 231 14.63 -23.48 26.84
N GLU A 232 14.79 -22.25 26.35
CA GLU A 232 15.91 -21.38 26.75
C GLU A 232 15.94 -21.11 28.25
N ALA A 233 14.79 -20.83 28.86
CA ALA A 233 14.71 -20.63 30.31
C ALA A 233 15.14 -21.90 31.07
N LEU A 234 14.70 -23.08 30.62
CA LEU A 234 15.05 -24.35 31.25
C LEU A 234 16.54 -24.70 31.10
N ASP A 235 17.16 -24.40 29.96
CA ASP A 235 18.58 -24.67 29.72
C ASP A 235 19.51 -23.91 30.68
N THR A 236 19.08 -22.78 31.23
CA THR A 236 19.84 -22.05 32.27
C THR A 236 19.84 -22.76 33.64
N ALA A 237 18.88 -23.65 33.91
CA ALA A 237 18.65 -24.25 35.21
C ALA A 237 19.36 -25.60 35.37
N THR A 238 20.64 -25.59 35.71
CA THR A 238 21.47 -26.81 35.81
C THR A 238 21.24 -27.65 37.07
N PHE A 239 21.36 -27.09 38.27
CA PHE A 239 21.07 -27.82 39.52
C PHE A 239 20.60 -26.87 40.61
N GLY A 240 19.66 -27.32 41.44
CA GLY A 240 19.16 -26.57 42.59
C GLY A 240 17.84 -25.86 42.32
N ARG A 241 17.41 -25.00 43.25
CA ARG A 241 16.18 -24.22 43.11
C ARG A 241 16.41 -23.01 42.22
N HIS A 242 15.63 -22.90 41.14
CA HIS A 242 15.65 -21.76 40.22
C HIS A 242 14.25 -21.18 40.08
N LYS A 243 14.19 -19.87 39.89
CA LYS A 243 12.97 -19.15 39.53
C LYS A 243 13.14 -18.63 38.11
N LEU A 244 12.40 -19.24 37.19
CA LEU A 244 12.48 -18.98 35.76
C LEU A 244 11.27 -18.18 35.29
N THR A 245 11.49 -17.35 34.27
CA THR A 245 10.45 -16.63 33.55
C THR A 245 10.60 -16.94 32.07
N TYR A 246 9.51 -17.19 31.36
CA TYR A 246 9.50 -17.46 29.93
C TYR A 246 8.16 -17.03 29.31
N GLN A 247 8.12 -16.87 27.99
CA GLN A 247 6.92 -16.53 27.25
C GLN A 247 6.48 -17.70 26.35
N VAL A 248 5.18 -17.80 26.11
CA VAL A 248 4.58 -18.73 25.14
C VAL A 248 3.46 -18.02 24.37
N PRO A 249 3.15 -18.43 23.13
CA PRO A 249 1.94 -17.96 22.43
C PRO A 249 0.67 -18.25 23.25
N ALA A 250 -0.25 -17.29 23.27
CA ALA A 250 -1.60 -17.41 23.81
C ALA A 250 -2.60 -17.32 22.65
N SER A 251 -2.53 -18.28 21.73
CA SER A 251 -3.31 -18.35 20.49
C SER A 251 -4.82 -18.45 20.69
N GLU A 252 -5.27 -18.64 21.93
CA GLU A 252 -6.67 -18.65 22.32
C GLU A 252 -7.27 -17.26 22.60
N GLU A 253 -6.45 -16.21 22.62
CA GLU A 253 -6.87 -14.84 22.91
C GLU A 253 -6.93 -14.00 21.62
N ASP A 254 -8.08 -13.36 21.38
CA ASP A 254 -8.29 -12.44 20.24
C ASP A 254 -8.12 -10.95 20.66
N TYR A 255 -7.78 -10.71 21.93
CA TYR A 255 -7.49 -9.40 22.50
C TYR A 255 -6.42 -9.54 23.58
N CYS A 256 -5.63 -8.51 23.83
CA CYS A 256 -4.62 -8.52 24.88
C CYS A 256 -5.24 -8.18 26.25
N PRO A 257 -5.29 -9.10 27.23
CA PRO A 257 -5.86 -8.83 28.55
C PRO A 257 -5.13 -7.73 29.35
N SER A 258 -3.88 -7.42 29.00
CA SER A 258 -3.07 -6.44 29.74
C SER A 258 -3.29 -4.99 29.30
N CYS A 259 -3.39 -4.72 27.99
CA CYS A 259 -3.58 -3.36 27.47
C CYS A 259 -4.98 -3.13 26.88
N GLY A 260 -5.76 -4.19 26.64
CA GLY A 260 -7.10 -4.13 26.05
C GLY A 260 -7.12 -3.93 24.53
N ALA A 261 -5.96 -3.93 23.86
CA ALA A 261 -5.89 -3.86 22.40
C ALA A 261 -6.44 -5.14 21.77
N SER A 262 -7.14 -5.00 20.64
CA SER A 262 -7.42 -6.13 19.75
C SER A 262 -6.10 -6.54 19.12
N SER A 263 -5.73 -7.81 19.18
CA SER A 263 -4.50 -8.30 18.56
C SER A 263 -4.57 -9.81 18.43
N ASP A 264 -4.27 -10.34 17.25
CA ASP A 264 -4.21 -11.77 16.98
C ASP A 264 -2.86 -12.40 17.40
N ARG A 265 -1.98 -11.59 18.02
CA ARG A 265 -0.63 -11.96 18.46
C ARG A 265 -0.41 -11.61 19.92
N VAL A 266 -0.99 -12.43 20.78
CA VAL A 266 -0.84 -12.32 22.23
C VAL A 266 0.12 -13.40 22.74
N ILE A 267 1.15 -12.99 23.49
CA ILE A 267 2.00 -13.89 24.26
C ILE A 267 1.64 -13.82 25.73
N ARG A 268 1.91 -14.92 26.43
CA ARG A 268 1.73 -15.03 27.86
C ARG A 268 3.07 -15.33 28.51
N ARG A 269 3.50 -14.44 29.40
CA ARG A 269 4.61 -14.68 30.32
C ARG A 269 4.16 -15.64 31.40
N LYS A 270 5.04 -16.58 31.74
CA LYS A 270 4.89 -17.54 32.83
C LYS A 270 6.11 -17.51 33.72
N GLN A 271 5.88 -17.83 34.98
CA GLN A 271 6.88 -17.95 36.02
C GLN A 271 6.85 -19.38 36.58
N LEU A 272 8.04 -19.97 36.75
CA LEU A 272 8.22 -21.30 37.31
C LEU A 272 9.30 -21.26 38.40
N ASP A 273 8.94 -21.55 39.64
CA ASP A 273 9.88 -21.78 40.74
C ASP A 273 9.92 -23.28 41.02
N ALA A 274 11.05 -23.91 40.74
CA ALA A 274 11.22 -25.34 40.91
C ALA A 274 12.65 -25.72 41.29
N PHE A 275 12.82 -26.92 41.84
CA PHE A 275 14.11 -27.58 41.96
C PHE A 275 14.43 -28.30 40.66
N PHE A 276 15.57 -27.97 40.05
CA PHE A 276 15.99 -28.49 38.75
C PHE A 276 17.18 -29.44 38.86
N LEU A 277 17.23 -30.36 37.90
CA LEU A 277 18.40 -31.17 37.57
C LEU A 277 18.53 -31.22 36.04
N PHE A 278 19.59 -30.63 35.50
CA PHE A 278 19.90 -30.48 34.08
C PHE A 278 18.70 -30.01 33.25
N GLY A 279 18.14 -28.85 33.59
CA GLY A 279 16.99 -28.23 32.92
C GLY A 279 15.64 -28.90 33.20
N THR A 280 15.63 -30.05 33.88
CA THR A 280 14.40 -30.77 34.21
C THR A 280 13.89 -30.36 35.59
N PRO A 281 12.68 -29.79 35.72
CA PRO A 281 12.08 -29.53 37.02
C PRO A 281 11.70 -30.84 37.71
N LEU A 282 12.32 -31.13 38.85
CA LEU A 282 12.04 -32.32 39.68
C LEU A 282 10.96 -32.05 40.74
N TYR A 283 10.87 -30.81 41.22
CA TYR A 283 9.87 -30.43 42.22
C TYR A 283 9.47 -28.96 42.02
N THR A 284 8.20 -28.70 41.72
CA THR A 284 7.68 -27.34 41.55
C THR A 284 7.22 -26.79 42.90
N TYR A 285 7.78 -25.65 43.30
CA TYR A 285 7.35 -24.89 44.48
C TYR A 285 6.17 -23.99 44.14
N GLU A 286 6.28 -23.25 43.03
CA GLU A 286 5.28 -22.27 42.59
C GLU A 286 5.23 -22.22 41.06
N GLN A 287 4.02 -22.07 40.53
CA GLN A 287 3.77 -21.82 39.12
C GLN A 287 2.70 -20.73 39.02
N GLY A 288 2.97 -19.69 38.22
CA GLY A 288 2.06 -18.56 38.09
C GLY A 288 2.64 -17.47 37.19
N GLY A 289 2.19 -16.22 37.37
CA GLY A 289 2.73 -15.07 36.64
C GLY A 289 2.12 -14.84 35.27
N ASP A 290 0.85 -15.21 35.06
CA ASP A 290 0.12 -14.98 33.83
C ASP A 290 -0.04 -13.47 33.60
N SER A 291 0.92 -12.91 32.88
CA SER A 291 0.87 -11.57 32.31
C SER A 291 0.88 -11.73 30.80
N TYR A 292 0.04 -10.95 30.13
CA TYR A 292 -0.13 -11.02 28.70
C TYR A 292 0.58 -9.83 28.05
N GLU A 293 1.14 -10.03 26.88
CA GLU A 293 1.78 -8.98 26.08
C GLU A 293 1.35 -9.19 24.63
N CYS A 294 1.21 -8.11 23.89
CA CYS A 294 0.94 -8.11 22.45
C CYS A 294 1.87 -7.10 21.79
N GLU A 295 1.81 -6.95 20.48
CA GLU A 295 2.60 -5.93 19.75
C GLU A 295 2.52 -4.53 20.37
N GLU A 296 1.31 -4.05 20.69
CA GLU A 296 1.09 -2.71 21.27
C GLU A 296 1.76 -2.44 22.63
N CYS A 297 1.96 -3.47 23.46
CA CYS A 297 2.45 -3.30 24.84
C CYS A 297 3.74 -4.07 25.14
N SER A 298 4.21 -4.89 24.20
CA SER A 298 5.46 -5.60 24.31
C SER A 298 6.62 -4.66 24.00
N MET A 299 7.55 -4.52 24.94
CA MET A 299 8.80 -3.80 24.69
C MET A 299 9.65 -4.48 23.60
N SER A 300 9.46 -5.78 23.37
CA SER A 300 10.18 -6.52 22.34
C SER A 300 9.68 -6.20 20.92
N ALA A 301 8.41 -5.80 20.79
CA ALA A 301 7.85 -5.34 19.51
C ALA A 301 8.40 -3.97 19.08
N HIS A 302 8.78 -3.13 20.04
CA HIS A 302 9.25 -1.76 19.80
C HIS A 302 10.60 -1.47 20.50
N PRO A 303 11.71 -2.13 20.08
CA PRO A 303 13.01 -1.95 20.73
C PRO A 303 13.56 -0.52 20.59
N ASP A 304 13.13 0.22 19.57
CA ASP A 304 13.57 1.60 19.29
C ASP A 304 12.82 2.66 20.10
N VAL A 305 11.74 2.30 20.80
CA VAL A 305 10.97 3.18 21.71
C VAL A 305 11.49 3.08 23.16
N GLN A 306 12.70 2.57 23.34
CA GLN A 306 13.34 2.55 24.65
C GLN A 306 14.06 3.88 24.89
N LEU A 307 13.54 4.65 25.85
CA LEU A 307 14.27 5.76 26.44
C LEU A 307 15.65 5.26 26.89
N SER A 308 16.69 5.96 26.45
CA SER A 308 18.05 5.80 26.95
C SER A 308 18.09 6.02 28.46
N GLU A 309 19.12 5.50 29.12
CA GLU A 309 19.31 5.67 30.57
C GLU A 309 19.36 7.16 30.97
N GLU A 310 19.86 8.00 30.06
CA GLU A 310 19.92 9.47 30.21
C GLU A 310 18.52 10.09 30.15
N GLU A 311 17.70 9.76 29.14
CA GLU A 311 16.31 10.22 29.02
C GLU A 311 15.41 9.73 30.18
N ARG A 312 15.64 8.52 30.67
CA ARG A 312 14.94 8.00 31.87
C ARG A 312 15.28 8.80 33.12
N THR A 313 16.51 9.27 33.23
CA THR A 313 16.96 10.04 34.40
C THR A 313 16.39 11.46 34.40
N GLU A 314 16.18 12.06 33.22
CA GLU A 314 15.58 13.39 33.07
C GLU A 314 14.07 13.43 33.40
N LEU A 315 13.32 12.37 33.12
CA LEU A 315 11.88 12.30 33.43
C LEU A 315 11.54 12.32 34.93
N PHE A 316 12.51 12.04 35.80
CA PHE A 316 12.35 12.02 37.26
C PHE A 316 13.07 13.15 37.99
N GLN A 317 13.50 14.20 37.27
CA GLN A 317 14.00 15.47 37.84
C GLN A 317 12.95 16.57 37.73
#